data_AF-A0A0C2JSC5-F1
#
_entry.id   AF-A0A0C2JSC5-F1
#
_cell.length_a   1.000
_cell.length_b   1.000
_cell.length_c   1.000
_cell.angle_alpha   90.00
_cell.angle_beta   90.00
_cell.angle_gamma   90.00
#
_symmetry.space_group_name_H-M   'P 1'
#
loop_
_entity.id
_entity.type
_entity.pdbx_description
1 polymer ?
#
loop_
_entity_poly.entity_id
_entity_poly.type
_entity_poly.pdbx_seq_one_letter_code
_entity_poly.pdbx_strand_id
1 'polypeptide(L)'
;MVISQLHVSGTTKIQLTPMGCTASTTALNFPMGSVNSNAFNLSAKAGFAQQTLTLSCEPGTNVTMRITATEAEGDNPDHTVIALTPGDNVATGVGGQLNINGAPPPAIMSY
;
A
#
# COMPACT_ATOMS: atom_id res chain seq x y z
N MET A 1 1.57 -18.21 -42.01
CA MET A 1 1.01 -17.87 -40.68
C MET A 1 -0.04 -18.91 -40.35
N VAL A 2 0.22 -19.78 -39.38
CA VAL A 2 -0.74 -20.83 -38.98
C VAL A 2 -1.42 -20.35 -37.70
N ILE A 3 -2.74 -20.23 -37.76
CA ILE A 3 -3.58 -19.82 -36.63
C ILE A 3 -4.11 -21.12 -36.01
N SER A 4 -3.61 -21.50 -34.84
CA SER A 4 -4.15 -22.66 -34.13
C SER A 4 -5.51 -22.30 -33.54
N GLN A 5 -6.54 -23.09 -33.89
CA GLN A 5 -7.91 -22.89 -33.41
C GLN A 5 -8.22 -23.94 -32.35
N LEU A 6 -8.58 -23.50 -31.14
CA LEU A 6 -9.11 -24.38 -30.09
C LEU A 6 -10.62 -24.50 -30.28
N HIS A 7 -11.08 -25.68 -30.72
CA HIS A 7 -12.51 -25.97 -30.90
C HIS A 7 -13.04 -26.73 -29.69
N VAL A 8 -14.00 -26.15 -28.98
CA VAL A 8 -14.64 -26.73 -27.78
C VAL A 8 -16.02 -27.28 -28.17
N SER A 9 -16.27 -28.58 -28.00
CA SER A 9 -17.53 -29.23 -28.45
C SER A 9 -18.14 -30.21 -27.43
N GLY A 10 -19.44 -30.49 -27.62
CA GLY A 10 -20.16 -31.69 -27.15
C GLY A 10 -20.48 -31.82 -25.66
N THR A 11 -19.49 -31.67 -24.77
CA THR A 11 -19.63 -31.92 -23.32
C THR A 11 -18.76 -31.01 -22.45
N THR A 12 -17.88 -30.20 -23.05
CA THR A 12 -16.97 -29.33 -22.30
C THR A 12 -17.74 -28.17 -21.68
N LYS A 13 -17.81 -28.13 -20.34
CA LYS A 13 -18.36 -27.00 -19.61
C LYS A 13 -17.27 -25.97 -19.37
N ILE A 14 -17.35 -24.83 -20.05
CA ILE A 14 -16.53 -23.66 -19.70
C ILE A 14 -17.20 -23.00 -18.49
N GLN A 15 -16.54 -23.04 -17.34
CA GLN A 15 -16.97 -22.31 -16.15
C GLN A 15 -16.13 -21.04 -16.02
N LEU A 16 -16.80 -19.90 -16.16
CA LEU A 16 -16.23 -18.59 -15.88
C LEU A 16 -16.46 -18.30 -14.40
N THR A 17 -15.41 -18.33 -13.60
CA THR A 17 -15.47 -17.87 -12.20
C THR A 17 -14.93 -16.45 -12.15
N PRO A 18 -15.71 -15.47 -11.64
CA PRO A 18 -15.18 -14.13 -11.42
C PRO A 18 -14.03 -14.22 -10.40
N MET A 19 -12.90 -13.60 -10.73
CA MET A 19 -11.76 -13.46 -9.83
C MET A 19 -11.65 -12.00 -9.44
N GLY A 20 -11.71 -11.71 -8.15
CA GLY A 20 -11.73 -10.35 -7.65
C GLY A 20 -11.86 -10.30 -6.13
N CYS A 21 -11.56 -9.13 -5.57
CA CYS A 21 -11.73 -8.84 -4.17
C CYS A 21 -12.52 -7.55 -3.99
N THR A 22 -13.27 -7.49 -2.91
CA THR A 22 -13.87 -6.24 -2.40
C THR A 22 -13.11 -5.79 -1.16
N ALA A 23 -12.85 -4.49 -1.06
CA ALA A 23 -12.20 -3.90 0.10
C ALA A 23 -13.26 -3.41 1.10
N SER A 24 -13.01 -3.59 2.40
CA SER A 24 -13.92 -3.13 3.45
C SER A 24 -14.09 -1.61 3.51
N THR A 25 -13.14 -0.86 2.98
CA THR A 25 -13.16 0.61 2.92
C THR A 25 -12.37 1.12 1.72
N THR A 26 -12.70 2.31 1.26
CA THR A 26 -11.96 3.07 0.23
C THR A 26 -10.92 4.02 0.83
N ALA A 27 -10.95 4.23 2.14
CA ALA A 27 -10.04 5.13 2.85
C ALA A 27 -9.61 4.52 4.20
N LEU A 28 -8.32 4.66 4.50
CA LEU A 28 -7.74 4.33 5.80
C LEU A 28 -7.23 5.62 6.43
N ASN A 29 -7.64 5.89 7.67
CA ASN A 29 -7.14 7.03 8.44
C ASN A 29 -6.31 6.51 9.61
N PHE A 30 -5.11 7.05 9.77
CA PHE A 30 -4.15 6.63 10.78
C PHE A 30 -3.94 7.78 11.77
N PRO A 31 -4.72 7.87 12.87
CA PRO A 31 -4.60 8.96 13.82
C PRO A 31 -3.36 8.78 14.70
N MET A 32 -2.21 9.28 14.23
CA MET A 32 -0.93 9.23 14.97
C MET A 32 -0.90 10.17 16.19
N GLY A 33 -1.81 11.15 16.24
CA GLY A 33 -1.84 12.16 17.30
C GLY A 33 -0.62 13.09 17.27
N SER A 34 -0.33 13.70 18.42
CA SER A 34 0.82 14.59 18.58
C SER A 34 2.04 13.82 19.09
N VAL A 35 3.13 13.87 18.34
CA VAL A 35 4.42 13.27 18.72
C VAL A 35 5.36 14.38 19.18
N ASN A 36 5.96 14.21 20.36
CA ASN A 36 6.95 15.16 20.87
C ASN A 36 8.24 15.07 20.04
N SER A 37 8.79 16.20 19.60
CA SER A 37 10.03 16.25 18.82
C SER A 37 11.21 15.59 19.54
N ASN A 38 11.26 15.63 20.87
CA ASN A 38 12.32 15.00 21.65
C ASN A 38 12.32 13.47 21.54
N ALA A 39 11.22 12.85 21.11
CA ALA A 39 11.19 11.41 20.86
C ALA A 39 12.18 11.00 19.74
N PHE A 40 12.47 11.91 18.81
CA PHE A 40 13.41 11.67 17.72
C PHE A 40 14.89 11.77 18.13
N ASN A 41 15.18 12.31 19.32
CA ASN A 41 16.55 12.32 19.86
C ASN A 41 17.02 10.92 20.31
N LEU A 42 16.07 10.01 20.59
CA LEU A 42 16.34 8.66 21.09
C LEU A 42 16.14 7.58 20.03
N SER A 43 15.37 7.87 18.98
CA SER A 43 15.05 6.93 17.90
C SER A 43 14.69 7.67 16.62
N ALA A 44 15.07 7.14 15.46
CA ALA A 44 14.66 7.68 14.16
C ALA A 44 13.16 7.51 13.86
N LYS A 45 12.42 6.77 14.69
CA LYS A 45 10.97 6.52 14.54
C LYS A 45 10.26 6.84 15.84
N ALA A 46 9.20 7.63 15.75
CA ALA A 46 8.32 7.96 16.87
C ALA A 46 6.87 8.11 16.38
N GLY A 47 5.93 7.71 17.25
CA GLY A 47 4.50 7.61 16.89
C GLY A 47 4.18 6.28 16.19
N PHE A 48 2.96 5.79 16.43
CA PHE A 48 2.46 4.57 15.81
C PHE A 48 0.94 4.62 15.72
N ALA A 49 0.40 4.23 14.57
CA ALA A 49 -1.02 4.00 14.38
C ALA A 49 -1.20 2.78 13.47
N GLN A 50 -2.25 2.00 13.71
CA GLN A 50 -2.54 0.79 12.96
C GLN A 50 -3.97 0.80 12.48
N GLN A 51 -4.19 0.38 11.25
CA GLN A 51 -5.49 0.11 10.68
C GLN A 51 -5.47 -1.24 9.96
N THR A 52 -6.64 -1.88 9.90
CA THR A 52 -6.83 -3.14 9.18
C THR A 52 -7.63 -2.89 7.92
N LEU A 53 -7.09 -3.30 6.77
CA LEU A 53 -7.84 -3.42 5.52
C LEU A 53 -8.24 -4.87 5.33
N THR A 54 -9.55 -5.14 5.30
CA THR A 54 -10.07 -6.48 5.04
C THR A 54 -10.43 -6.59 3.56
N LEU A 55 -9.92 -7.65 2.92
CA LEU A 55 -10.27 -8.00 1.55
C LEU A 55 -11.12 -9.27 1.56
N SER A 56 -12.30 -9.20 0.95
CA SER A 56 -13.17 -10.35 0.72
C SER A 56 -13.02 -10.77 -0.74
N CYS A 57 -12.36 -11.91 -0.96
CA CYS A 57 -11.92 -12.37 -2.27
C CYS A 57 -12.60 -13.67 -2.70
N GLU A 58 -12.88 -13.79 -3.99
CA GLU A 58 -13.27 -15.08 -4.57
C GLU A 58 -12.09 -16.06 -4.57
N PRO A 59 -12.32 -17.37 -4.33
CA PRO A 59 -11.26 -18.37 -4.32
C PRO A 59 -10.41 -18.35 -5.59
N GLY A 60 -9.08 -18.41 -5.43
CA GLY A 60 -8.12 -18.37 -6.55
C GLY A 60 -7.73 -16.95 -7.00
N THR A 61 -8.27 -15.90 -6.38
CA THR A 61 -7.86 -14.52 -6.65
C THR A 61 -6.47 -14.24 -6.08
N ASN A 62 -5.54 -13.77 -6.92
CA ASN A 62 -4.24 -13.26 -6.47
C ASN A 62 -4.34 -11.79 -6.11
N VAL A 63 -3.83 -11.42 -4.94
CA VAL A 63 -3.85 -10.04 -4.44
C VAL A 63 -2.43 -9.48 -4.41
N THR A 64 -2.27 -8.26 -4.92
CA THR A 64 -1.05 -7.47 -4.76
C THR A 64 -1.43 -6.08 -4.28
N MET A 65 -0.77 -5.59 -3.23
CA MET A 65 -0.95 -4.24 -2.74
C MET A 65 0.24 -3.38 -3.21
N ARG A 66 -0.07 -2.20 -3.76
CA ARG A 66 0.92 -1.18 -4.12
C ARG A 66 0.55 0.12 -3.42
N ILE A 67 1.55 0.78 -2.86
CA ILE A 67 1.41 2.12 -2.28
C ILE A 67 2.07 3.10 -3.25
N THR A 68 1.34 4.19 -3.52
CA THR A 68 1.83 5.30 -4.34
C THR A 68 1.69 6.55 -3.50
N ALA A 69 2.80 7.23 -3.23
CA ALA A 69 2.84 8.43 -2.43
C ALA A 69 4.03 9.29 -2.84
N THR A 70 4.01 10.57 -2.47
CA THR A 70 5.17 11.46 -2.62
C THR A 70 6.21 11.08 -1.58
N GLU A 71 7.43 10.84 -2.02
CA GLU A 71 8.53 10.50 -1.13
C GLU A 71 9.01 11.74 -0.35
N ALA A 72 9.44 11.54 0.90
CA ALA A 72 10.10 12.60 1.66
C ALA A 72 11.48 12.91 1.09
N GLU A 73 11.83 14.19 1.05
CA GLU A 73 13.18 14.64 0.69
C GLU A 73 14.17 14.46 1.86
N GLY A 74 15.46 14.31 1.54
CA GLY A 74 16.53 14.23 2.53
C GLY A 74 17.06 12.81 2.74
N ASP A 75 17.35 12.46 4.00
CA ASP A 75 17.94 11.17 4.38
C ASP A 75 16.88 10.05 4.35
N ASN A 76 16.65 9.50 3.17
CA ASN A 76 15.68 8.42 2.91
C ASN A 76 16.27 7.36 1.97
N PRO A 77 17.36 6.67 2.35
CA PRO A 77 18.09 5.76 1.45
C PRO A 77 17.26 4.57 0.96
N ASP A 78 16.25 4.16 1.72
CA ASP A 78 15.35 3.06 1.36
C ASP A 78 14.09 3.52 0.62
N HIS A 79 13.93 4.82 0.39
CA HIS A 79 12.76 5.43 -0.24
C HIS A 79 11.41 5.14 0.47
N THR A 80 11.43 4.72 1.73
CA THR A 80 10.23 4.23 2.45
C THR A 80 9.45 5.32 3.18
N VAL A 81 10.03 6.50 3.35
CA VAL A 81 9.39 7.63 4.03
C VAL A 81 8.57 8.46 3.04
N ILE A 82 7.31 8.69 3.40
CA ILE A 82 6.31 9.46 2.68
C ILE A 82 6.32 10.90 3.20
N ALA A 83 6.33 11.87 2.29
CA ALA A 83 6.28 13.29 2.60
C ALA A 83 4.97 13.66 3.31
N LEU A 84 5.08 14.60 4.25
CA LEU A 84 3.91 15.29 4.78
C LEU A 84 3.29 16.18 3.70
N THR A 85 1.97 16.33 3.73
CA THR A 85 1.28 17.27 2.85
C THR A 85 1.74 18.70 3.16
N PRO A 86 2.24 19.47 2.18
CA PRO A 86 2.71 20.83 2.40
C PRO A 86 1.61 21.77 2.90
N GLY A 87 1.96 22.73 3.76
CA GLY A 87 1.03 23.73 4.30
C GLY A 87 1.66 24.61 5.37
N ASP A 88 0.89 25.56 5.89
CA ASP A 88 1.33 26.44 6.99
C ASP A 88 1.43 25.66 8.30
N ASN A 89 2.51 25.89 9.05
CA ASN A 89 2.81 25.23 10.34
C ASN A 89 2.93 23.69 10.26
N VAL A 90 3.32 23.15 9.11
CA VAL A 90 3.64 21.73 8.95
C VAL A 90 5.04 21.42 9.46
N ALA A 91 5.22 20.29 10.14
CA ALA A 91 6.51 19.86 10.66
C ALA A 91 7.52 19.60 9.51
N THR A 92 8.78 19.93 9.74
CA THR A 92 9.88 19.72 8.77
C THR A 92 10.87 18.68 9.28
N GLY A 93 11.54 17.96 8.37
CA GLY A 93 12.54 16.95 8.72
C GLY A 93 11.96 15.63 9.25
N VAL A 94 10.64 15.45 9.13
CA VAL A 94 9.92 14.22 9.50
C VAL A 94 8.94 13.85 8.39
N GLY A 95 8.64 12.56 8.27
CA GLY A 95 7.66 12.02 7.34
C GLY A 95 6.96 10.81 7.94
N GLY A 96 6.01 10.25 7.19
CA GLY A 96 5.29 9.03 7.58
C GLY A 96 5.90 7.79 6.94
N GLN A 97 5.96 6.67 7.65
CA GLN A 97 6.26 5.38 7.05
C GLN A 97 5.03 4.47 7.18
N LEU A 98 4.67 3.78 6.10
CA LEU A 98 3.66 2.74 6.15
C LEU A 98 4.35 1.39 6.25
N ASN A 99 3.81 0.48 7.04
CA ASN A 99 4.30 -0.90 7.14
C ASN A 99 3.12 -1.85 6.92
N ILE A 100 3.28 -2.84 6.04
CA ILE A 100 2.31 -3.90 5.81
C ILE A 100 2.77 -5.12 6.63
N ASN A 101 1.93 -5.60 7.55
CA ASN A 101 2.25 -6.72 8.44
C ASN A 101 3.55 -6.53 9.23
N GLY A 102 3.90 -5.28 9.57
CA GLY A 102 5.13 -4.94 10.30
C GLY A 102 6.37 -4.72 9.42
N ALA A 103 6.34 -5.03 8.12
CA ALA A 103 7.43 -4.77 7.19
C ALA A 103 7.15 -3.52 6.33
N PRO A 104 8.12 -2.62 6.10
CA PRO A 104 7.93 -1.50 5.19
C PRO A 104 7.74 -2.05 3.76
N PRO A 105 6.70 -1.61 3.04
CA PRO A 105 6.50 -1.96 1.64
C PRO A 105 7.55 -1.25 0.79
N PRO A 106 7.96 -1.84 -0.34
CA PRO A 106 8.78 -1.12 -1.31
C PRO A 106 7.96 0.08 -1.83
N ALA A 107 8.46 1.30 -1.61
CA ALA A 107 7.93 2.46 -2.31
C ALA A 107 8.36 2.34 -3.77
N ILE A 108 7.40 2.21 -4.68
CA ILE A 108 7.71 2.12 -6.12
C ILE A 108 7.44 3.49 -6.73
N MET A 109 8.52 4.20 -7.09
CA MET A 109 8.46 5.45 -7.85
C MET A 109 7.51 5.31 -9.05
N SER A 110 6.59 6.27 -9.19
CA SER A 110 5.86 6.47 -10.44
C SER A 110 6.44 7.72 -11.09
N TYR A 111 7.13 7.54 -12.21
CA TYR A 111 7.64 8.62 -13.06
C TYR A 111 6.52 9.21 -13.91
#